data_AF-A0A8T3RC62-F1
#
_entry.id   AF-A0A8T3RC62-F1
#
_cell.length_a   1.000
_cell.length_b   1.000
_cell.length_c   1.000
_cell.angle_alpha   90.00
_cell.angle_beta   90.00
_cell.angle_gamma   90.00
#
_symmetry.space_group_name_H-M   'P 1'
#
loop_
_entity.id
_entity.type
_entity.pdbx_description
1 polymer ?
#
loop_
_entity_poly.entity_id
_entity_poly.type
_entity_poly.pdbx_seq_one_letter_code
_entity_poly.pdbx_strand_id
1 'polypeptide(L)'
;MTPLRSWAAQRPTIARDGAVWLALLVAALLLAGVGTPRTTQVFCLLLVVATLFLSLRFRVGAAAVIVLVIVGVLMRSAFVGAGQSDVLAVTGMAIEHMLGGGNPYGVGYPGPSSTGAPFAYGPLALLWYLPSTDPLVVEMGVSLLILLVLAIRGHLLGLAAYAASAVLLVTASDGSNDTSAGLFVLVALLAAQRSALAGGALLGLAVAFKPYALAWLPPLLVFWRPGAVLLGFGAAALATWGPVLLIWGPASVLTSLRMAEAVHQRAYYSLAYGLSTDPALRGLLESLRLVAGGLLAAASWLVVRSPASMIVWGSAIFLVTLFTGYWSTFAYFAALAPVLCWHLDEWLALGEGRVRWPTDPVGRLSAWVDARWPIRGAVTGRSIIGR
;
A
#
# COMPACT_ATOMS: atom_id res chain seq x y z
N MET A 1 -33.30 -29.44 6.83
CA MET A 1 -32.11 -28.98 7.60
C MET A 1 -31.60 -27.72 6.94
N THR A 2 -31.45 -26.61 7.67
CA THR A 2 -31.03 -25.32 7.11
C THR A 2 -29.56 -25.34 6.67
N PRO A 3 -29.19 -24.66 5.57
CA PRO A 3 -27.83 -24.63 5.03
C PRO A 3 -26.77 -24.11 6.03
N LEU A 4 -27.19 -23.35 7.05
CA LEU A 4 -26.32 -22.91 8.16
C LEU A 4 -25.85 -24.06 9.06
N ARG A 5 -26.71 -25.08 9.31
CA ARG A 5 -26.34 -26.22 10.19
C ARG A 5 -25.40 -27.21 9.49
N SER A 6 -25.57 -27.45 8.18
CA SER A 6 -24.66 -28.29 7.41
C SER A 6 -23.30 -27.65 7.17
N TRP A 7 -23.24 -26.32 7.09
CA TRP A 7 -22.00 -25.55 7.03
C TRP A 7 -21.16 -25.67 8.32
N ALA A 8 -21.81 -25.63 9.49
CA ALA A 8 -21.15 -25.76 10.79
C ALA A 8 -20.69 -27.19 11.14
N ALA A 9 -21.33 -28.23 10.56
CA ALA A 9 -21.14 -29.63 10.97
C ALA A 9 -19.99 -30.38 10.26
N GLN A 10 -19.32 -29.78 9.28
CA GLN A 10 -18.22 -30.44 8.57
C GLN A 10 -16.92 -30.39 9.39
N ARG A 11 -16.33 -31.56 9.67
CA ARG A 11 -15.07 -31.66 10.43
C ARG A 11 -13.92 -30.90 9.74
N PRO A 12 -13.09 -30.17 10.49
CA PRO A 12 -11.93 -29.47 9.94
C PRO A 12 -10.94 -30.45 9.29
N THR A 13 -10.33 -30.04 8.17
CA THR A 13 -9.17 -30.74 7.60
C THR A 13 -7.99 -29.80 7.67
N ILE A 14 -6.82 -30.31 8.09
CA ILE A 14 -5.59 -29.53 8.29
C ILE A 14 -5.24 -28.71 7.02
N ALA A 15 -5.50 -29.26 5.84
CA ALA A 15 -5.24 -28.62 4.55
C ALA A 15 -6.16 -27.41 4.23
N ARG A 16 -7.37 -27.32 4.81
CA ARG A 16 -8.31 -26.21 4.53
C ARG A 16 -8.37 -25.15 5.63
N ASP A 17 -8.16 -25.55 6.88
CA ASP A 17 -8.24 -24.59 7.99
C ASP A 17 -6.90 -23.90 8.28
N GLY A 18 -5.75 -24.47 7.89
CA GLY A 18 -4.42 -23.94 8.22
C GLY A 18 -4.18 -22.45 7.96
N ALA A 19 -4.82 -21.87 6.93
CA ALA A 19 -4.76 -20.44 6.64
C ALA A 19 -5.40 -19.57 7.74
N VAL A 20 -6.51 -20.03 8.35
CA VAL A 20 -7.19 -19.33 9.45
C VAL A 20 -6.27 -19.24 10.67
N TRP A 21 -5.66 -20.37 11.03
CA TRP A 21 -4.76 -20.47 12.17
C TRP A 21 -3.51 -19.63 12.00
N LEU A 22 -2.88 -19.73 10.83
CA LEU A 22 -1.70 -18.95 10.51
C LEU A 22 -2.01 -17.45 10.58
N ALA A 23 -3.13 -17.02 9.99
CA ALA A 23 -3.55 -15.62 10.03
C ALA A 23 -3.80 -15.12 11.45
N LEU A 24 -4.54 -15.88 12.27
CA LEU A 24 -4.83 -15.51 13.66
C LEU A 24 -3.57 -15.54 14.55
N LEU A 25 -2.66 -16.50 14.32
CA LEU A 25 -1.37 -16.56 14.99
C LEU A 25 -0.50 -15.34 14.64
N VAL A 26 -0.41 -15.00 13.34
CA VAL A 26 0.32 -13.82 12.88
C VAL A 26 -0.28 -12.54 13.47
N ALA A 27 -1.62 -12.41 13.47
CA ALA A 27 -2.28 -11.27 14.12
C ALA A 27 -1.96 -11.20 15.62
N ALA A 28 -1.99 -12.32 16.35
CA ALA A 28 -1.66 -12.37 17.76
C ALA A 28 -0.21 -11.94 18.03
N LEU A 29 0.74 -12.42 17.22
CA LEU A 29 2.16 -12.05 17.33
C LEU A 29 2.39 -10.56 17.04
N LEU A 30 1.73 -10.02 16.01
CA LEU A 30 1.82 -8.59 15.68
C LEU A 30 1.19 -7.71 16.77
N LEU A 31 0.08 -8.15 17.38
CA LEU A 31 -0.57 -7.45 18.49
C LEU A 31 0.17 -7.58 19.81
N ALA A 32 0.98 -8.62 20.02
CA ALA A 32 1.76 -8.76 21.24
C ALA A 32 2.76 -7.61 21.40
N GLY A 33 3.32 -7.10 20.29
CA GLY A 33 4.14 -5.90 20.23
C GLY A 33 5.37 -5.92 21.16
N VAL A 34 6.04 -4.77 21.25
CA VAL A 34 7.14 -4.52 22.19
C VAL A 34 6.80 -3.26 22.99
N GLY A 35 6.92 -3.32 24.32
CA GLY A 35 6.58 -2.22 25.23
C GLY A 35 5.26 -2.40 25.98
N THR A 36 4.82 -1.35 26.67
CA THR A 36 3.58 -1.38 27.47
C THR A 36 2.35 -1.35 26.57
N PRO A 37 1.50 -2.39 26.57
CA PRO A 37 0.35 -2.45 25.68
C PRO A 37 -0.75 -1.49 26.12
N ARG A 38 -1.47 -0.90 25.15
CA ARG A 38 -2.71 -0.15 25.42
C ARG A 38 -3.82 -1.11 25.83
N THR A 39 -4.79 -0.65 26.63
CA THR A 39 -5.96 -1.48 27.01
C THR A 39 -6.69 -2.06 25.80
N THR A 40 -6.88 -1.26 24.74
CA THR A 40 -7.49 -1.73 23.48
C THR A 40 -6.67 -2.84 22.82
N GLN A 41 -5.34 -2.74 22.86
CA GLN A 41 -4.44 -3.75 22.30
C GLN A 41 -4.54 -5.07 23.06
N VAL A 42 -4.59 -5.03 24.39
CA VAL A 42 -4.81 -6.22 25.24
C VAL A 42 -6.15 -6.86 24.92
N PHE A 43 -7.22 -6.07 24.83
CA PHE A 43 -8.55 -6.56 24.46
C PHE A 43 -8.56 -7.22 23.07
N CYS A 44 -7.98 -6.56 22.06
CA CYS A 44 -7.87 -7.10 20.71
C CYS A 44 -7.04 -8.40 20.67
N LEU A 45 -5.95 -8.47 21.42
CA LEU A 45 -5.12 -9.67 21.53
C LEU A 45 -5.93 -10.84 22.12
N LEU A 46 -6.66 -10.60 23.23
CA LEU A 46 -7.52 -11.61 23.83
C LEU A 46 -8.61 -12.10 22.86
N LEU A 47 -9.21 -11.19 22.08
CA LEU A 47 -10.22 -11.54 21.07
C LEU A 47 -9.62 -12.43 19.97
N VAL A 48 -8.44 -12.09 19.45
CA VAL A 48 -7.73 -12.89 18.43
C VAL A 48 -7.34 -14.25 18.99
N VAL A 49 -6.78 -14.30 20.21
CA VAL A 49 -6.36 -15.54 20.86
C VAL A 49 -7.56 -16.45 21.16
N ALA A 50 -8.67 -15.90 21.66
CA ALA A 50 -9.90 -16.67 21.86
C ALA A 50 -10.42 -17.24 20.54
N THR A 51 -10.38 -16.46 19.45
CA THR A 51 -10.79 -16.92 18.12
C THR A 51 -9.86 -18.01 17.59
N LEU A 52 -8.55 -17.88 17.82
CA LEU A 52 -7.56 -18.92 17.50
C LEU A 52 -7.86 -20.21 18.27
N PHE A 53 -8.17 -20.12 19.57
CA PHE A 53 -8.54 -21.28 20.36
C PHE A 53 -9.84 -21.93 19.88
N LEU A 54 -10.83 -21.14 19.48
CA LEU A 54 -12.06 -21.67 18.88
C LEU A 54 -11.78 -22.34 17.54
N SER A 55 -10.83 -21.83 16.75
CA SER A 55 -10.44 -22.43 15.48
C SER A 55 -9.81 -23.83 15.61
N LEU A 56 -9.26 -24.19 16.79
CA LEU A 56 -8.85 -25.57 17.14
C LEU A 56 -9.97 -26.59 17.05
N ARG A 57 -11.21 -26.16 17.27
CA ARG A 57 -12.34 -27.07 17.45
C ARG A 57 -13.44 -26.84 16.43
N PHE A 58 -13.56 -25.62 15.90
CA PHE A 58 -14.66 -25.19 15.04
C PHE A 58 -14.15 -24.52 13.78
N ARG A 59 -14.93 -24.62 12.68
CA ARG A 59 -14.68 -23.84 11.47
C ARG A 59 -15.16 -22.41 11.65
N VAL A 60 -14.22 -21.51 11.96
CA VAL A 60 -14.51 -20.12 12.31
C VAL A 60 -14.11 -19.11 11.23
N GLY A 61 -13.90 -19.53 9.98
CA GLY A 61 -13.36 -18.66 8.91
C GLY A 61 -14.06 -17.28 8.80
N ALA A 62 -15.40 -17.25 8.73
CA ALA A 62 -16.14 -16.00 8.69
C ALA A 62 -16.02 -15.18 9.99
N ALA A 63 -16.05 -15.84 11.15
CA ALA A 63 -15.85 -15.19 12.43
C ALA A 63 -14.43 -14.61 12.57
N ALA A 64 -13.41 -15.31 12.05
CA ALA A 64 -12.03 -14.83 12.00
C ALA A 64 -11.91 -13.56 11.15
N VAL A 65 -12.56 -13.51 9.97
CA VAL A 65 -12.62 -12.27 9.18
C VAL A 65 -13.25 -11.13 9.98
N ILE A 66 -14.42 -11.37 10.60
CA ILE A 66 -15.13 -10.35 11.39
C ILE A 66 -14.24 -9.86 12.54
N VAL A 67 -13.60 -10.76 13.27
CA VAL A 67 -12.69 -10.44 14.37
C VAL A 67 -11.52 -9.60 13.88
N LEU A 68 -10.88 -9.97 12.77
CA LEU A 68 -9.76 -9.21 12.20
C LEU A 68 -10.18 -7.81 11.74
N VAL A 69 -11.39 -7.66 11.18
CA VAL A 69 -11.96 -6.34 10.85
C VAL A 69 -12.19 -5.51 12.11
N ILE A 70 -12.85 -6.08 13.13
CA ILE A 70 -13.11 -5.38 14.41
C ILE A 70 -11.78 -4.94 15.04
N VAL A 71 -10.78 -5.83 15.10
CA VAL A 71 -9.44 -5.53 15.59
C VAL A 71 -8.81 -4.40 14.78
N GLY A 72 -8.83 -4.48 13.44
CA GLY A 72 -8.24 -3.46 12.59
C GLY A 72 -8.89 -2.08 12.75
N VAL A 73 -10.21 -2.03 12.98
CA VAL A 73 -10.95 -0.78 13.27
C VAL A 73 -10.58 -0.26 14.66
N LEU A 74 -10.74 -1.07 15.71
CA LEU A 74 -10.50 -0.66 17.09
C LEU A 74 -9.05 -0.19 17.30
N MET A 75 -8.09 -0.89 16.70
CA MET A 75 -6.68 -0.52 16.79
C MET A 75 -6.40 0.80 16.07
N ARG A 76 -6.94 1.04 14.86
CA ARG A 76 -6.78 2.35 14.20
C ARG A 76 -7.36 3.48 15.01
N SER A 77 -8.55 3.30 15.59
CA SER A 77 -9.16 4.27 16.50
C SER A 77 -8.30 4.51 17.75
N ALA A 78 -7.69 3.46 18.30
CA ALA A 78 -6.81 3.58 19.46
C ALA A 78 -5.49 4.29 19.17
N PHE A 79 -5.07 4.37 17.90
CA PHE A 79 -3.83 5.04 17.47
C PHE A 79 -4.06 6.44 16.90
N VAL A 80 -5.30 6.94 16.85
CA VAL A 80 -5.58 8.33 16.44
C VAL A 80 -4.73 9.31 17.26
N GLY A 81 -3.98 10.16 16.57
CA GLY A 81 -3.08 11.14 17.18
C GLY A 81 -1.76 10.58 17.71
N ALA A 82 -1.42 9.32 17.45
CA ALA A 82 -0.18 8.70 17.91
C ALA A 82 1.06 9.04 17.06
N GLY A 83 0.93 9.87 16.02
CA GLY A 83 2.04 10.26 15.14
C GLY A 83 2.06 11.76 14.82
N GLN A 84 3.19 12.23 14.28
CA GLN A 84 3.47 13.64 14.00
C GLN A 84 4.13 13.84 12.62
N SER A 85 3.44 13.41 11.56
CA SER A 85 3.77 13.76 10.18
C SER A 85 3.04 15.05 9.82
N ASP A 86 3.76 16.03 9.28
CA ASP A 86 3.21 17.31 8.81
C ASP A 86 2.65 17.23 7.39
N VAL A 87 2.80 16.09 6.71
CA VAL A 87 2.47 15.91 5.29
C VAL A 87 1.02 16.29 4.96
N LEU A 88 0.04 15.78 5.70
CA LEU A 88 -1.36 16.09 5.47
C LEU A 88 -1.72 17.52 5.89
N ALA A 89 -1.06 18.09 6.90
CA ALA A 89 -1.24 19.50 7.29
C ALA A 89 -0.72 20.44 6.19
N VAL A 90 0.48 20.17 5.66
CA VAL A 90 1.07 20.85 4.51
C VAL A 90 0.20 20.72 3.27
N THR A 91 -0.39 19.55 3.05
CA THR A 91 -1.32 19.33 1.93
C THR A 91 -2.59 20.18 2.08
N GLY A 92 -3.17 20.26 3.27
CA GLY A 92 -4.32 21.13 3.54
C GLY A 92 -4.02 22.61 3.28
N MET A 93 -2.90 23.11 3.80
CA MET A 93 -2.48 24.49 3.55
C MET A 93 -2.17 24.77 2.07
N ALA A 94 -1.59 23.80 1.35
CA ALA A 94 -1.36 23.93 -0.08
C ALA A 94 -2.67 23.99 -0.88
N ILE A 95 -3.68 23.24 -0.47
CA ILE A 95 -5.03 23.31 -1.03
C ILE A 95 -5.65 24.69 -0.77
N GLU A 96 -5.59 25.18 0.47
CA GLU A 96 -6.10 26.52 0.82
C GLU A 96 -5.39 27.63 0.02
N HIS A 97 -4.07 27.54 -0.12
CA HIS A 97 -3.28 28.48 -0.90
C HIS A 97 -3.66 28.45 -2.38
N MET A 98 -3.84 27.26 -2.95
CA MET A 98 -4.32 27.08 -4.33
C MET A 98 -5.73 27.66 -4.53
N LEU A 99 -6.66 27.39 -3.59
CA LEU A 99 -8.03 27.91 -3.64
C LEU A 99 -8.09 29.44 -3.48
N GLY A 100 -7.12 30.02 -2.78
CA GLY A 100 -6.90 31.47 -2.72
C GLY A 100 -6.30 32.07 -4.00
N GLY A 101 -6.07 31.27 -5.05
CA GLY A 101 -5.46 31.70 -6.31
C GLY A 101 -3.93 31.67 -6.33
N GLY A 102 -3.30 31.15 -5.26
CA GLY A 102 -1.86 31.00 -5.15
C GLY A 102 -1.29 29.79 -5.89
N ASN A 103 0.04 29.72 -5.95
CA ASN A 103 0.77 28.58 -6.50
C ASN A 103 1.12 27.61 -5.36
N PRO A 104 0.58 26.39 -5.32
CA PRO A 104 0.83 25.47 -4.22
C PRO A 104 2.29 24.95 -4.17
N TYR A 105 3.06 25.15 -5.24
CA TYR A 105 4.42 24.66 -5.42
C TYR A 105 5.49 25.76 -5.28
N GLY A 106 6.70 25.36 -4.89
CA GLY A 106 7.85 26.26 -4.75
C GLY A 106 7.79 27.17 -3.52
N VAL A 107 6.86 26.89 -2.60
CA VAL A 107 6.65 27.63 -1.35
C VAL A 107 6.72 26.66 -0.16
N GLY A 108 7.15 27.18 0.99
CA GLY A 108 7.19 26.44 2.24
C GLY A 108 6.01 26.82 3.13
N TYR A 109 5.36 25.84 3.74
CA TYR A 109 4.21 26.03 4.61
C TYR A 109 4.60 25.88 6.09
N PRO A 110 3.91 26.58 7.01
CA PRO A 110 4.14 26.44 8.44
C PRO A 110 3.56 25.11 8.95
N GLY A 111 4.38 24.05 9.00
CA GLY A 111 3.97 22.75 9.53
C GLY A 111 4.13 22.66 11.05
N PRO A 112 3.39 21.75 11.73
CA PRO A 112 3.53 21.51 13.18
C PRO A 112 4.93 21.05 13.59
N SER A 113 5.62 20.32 12.73
CA SER A 113 6.94 19.73 13.00
C SER A 113 8.08 20.40 12.22
N SER A 114 7.79 21.20 11.19
CA SER A 114 8.78 21.98 10.46
C SER A 114 8.21 23.27 9.87
N THR A 115 8.85 24.41 10.16
CA THR A 115 8.54 25.68 9.49
C THR A 115 9.14 25.65 8.09
N GLY A 116 8.30 25.70 7.05
CA GLY A 116 8.74 25.79 5.66
C GLY A 116 8.70 24.48 4.87
N ALA A 117 8.01 23.43 5.35
CA ALA A 117 7.81 22.20 4.58
C ALA A 117 7.06 22.49 3.27
N PRO A 118 7.57 22.04 2.11
CA PRO A 118 6.91 22.27 0.83
C PRO A 118 5.86 21.20 0.53
N PHE A 119 4.89 21.54 -0.32
CA PHE A 119 4.07 20.54 -0.98
C PHE A 119 4.87 19.89 -2.13
N ALA A 120 5.37 18.67 -1.89
CA ALA A 120 6.25 17.94 -2.81
C ALA A 120 5.58 16.71 -3.45
N TYR A 121 4.27 16.76 -3.61
CA TYR A 121 3.46 15.69 -4.20
C TYR A 121 2.90 16.11 -5.55
N GLY A 122 2.38 15.15 -6.31
CA GLY A 122 1.77 15.48 -7.58
C GLY A 122 0.38 16.11 -7.44
N PRO A 123 -0.17 16.63 -8.54
CA PRO A 123 -1.43 17.38 -8.52
C PRO A 123 -2.64 16.54 -8.15
N LEU A 124 -2.58 15.22 -8.37
CA LEU A 124 -3.68 14.34 -7.97
C LEU A 124 -3.81 14.29 -6.44
N ALA A 125 -2.74 14.49 -5.68
CA ALA A 125 -2.84 14.56 -4.22
C ALA A 125 -3.68 15.76 -3.78
N LEU A 126 -3.52 16.94 -4.41
CA LEU A 126 -4.38 18.10 -4.12
C LEU A 126 -5.86 17.77 -4.36
N LEU A 127 -6.17 17.21 -5.54
CA LEU A 127 -7.55 16.86 -5.91
C LEU A 127 -8.15 15.76 -5.03
N TRP A 128 -7.33 14.80 -4.58
CA TRP A 128 -7.76 13.71 -3.73
C TRP A 128 -8.21 14.17 -2.34
N TYR A 129 -7.50 15.14 -1.76
CA TYR A 129 -7.82 15.68 -0.44
C TYR A 129 -8.73 16.91 -0.46
N LEU A 130 -8.87 17.57 -1.61
CA LEU A 130 -9.70 18.78 -1.80
C LEU A 130 -11.11 18.69 -1.18
N PRO A 131 -11.84 17.56 -1.25
CA PRO A 131 -13.19 17.49 -0.71
C PRO A 131 -13.26 17.47 0.83
N SER A 132 -12.14 17.28 1.52
CA SER A 132 -12.10 17.14 2.98
C SER A 132 -11.58 18.41 3.64
N THR A 133 -12.25 18.84 4.71
CA THR A 133 -11.73 19.88 5.62
C THR A 133 -10.56 19.36 6.46
N ASP A 134 -10.44 18.04 6.61
CA ASP A 134 -9.33 17.39 7.29
C ASP A 134 -8.80 16.23 6.43
N PRO A 135 -7.65 16.38 5.76
CA PRO A 135 -7.05 15.32 4.95
C PRO A 135 -6.76 14.03 5.73
N LEU A 136 -6.61 14.08 7.06
CA LEU A 136 -6.42 12.90 7.91
C LEU A 136 -7.62 11.95 7.88
N VAL A 137 -8.84 12.51 7.81
CA VAL A 137 -10.07 11.71 7.72
C VAL A 137 -10.09 10.89 6.44
N VAL A 138 -9.53 11.42 5.35
CA VAL A 138 -9.41 10.70 4.08
C VAL A 138 -8.47 9.52 4.23
N GLU A 139 -7.28 9.70 4.83
CA GLU A 139 -6.33 8.59 5.03
C GLU A 139 -6.88 7.49 5.95
N MET A 140 -7.57 7.87 7.02
CA MET A 140 -8.25 6.92 7.90
C MET A 140 -9.32 6.15 7.13
N GLY A 141 -10.15 6.86 6.35
CA GLY A 141 -11.19 6.27 5.52
C GLY A 141 -10.63 5.30 4.48
N VAL A 142 -9.52 5.64 3.83
CA VAL A 142 -8.85 4.78 2.84
C VAL A 142 -8.24 3.56 3.51
N SER A 143 -7.63 3.70 4.69
CA SER A 143 -7.12 2.56 5.46
C SER A 143 -8.24 1.57 5.82
N LEU A 144 -9.39 2.08 6.25
CA LEU A 144 -10.58 1.26 6.54
C LEU A 144 -11.14 0.61 5.26
N LEU A 145 -11.17 1.34 4.14
CA LEU A 145 -11.60 0.79 2.86
C LEU A 145 -10.71 -0.39 2.45
N ILE A 146 -9.38 -0.26 2.52
CA ILE A 146 -8.45 -1.34 2.19
C ILE A 146 -8.67 -2.55 3.10
N LEU A 147 -8.84 -2.33 4.41
CA LEU A 147 -9.14 -3.38 5.39
C LEU A 147 -10.42 -4.14 4.99
N LEU A 148 -11.50 -3.43 4.66
CA LEU A 148 -12.76 -4.02 4.24
C LEU A 148 -12.62 -4.77 2.91
N VAL A 149 -11.90 -4.21 1.93
CA VAL A 149 -11.65 -4.86 0.64
C VAL A 149 -10.89 -6.17 0.81
N LEU A 150 -9.86 -6.20 1.66
CA LEU A 150 -9.12 -7.43 2.00
C LEU A 150 -10.03 -8.44 2.71
N ALA A 151 -10.87 -7.99 3.63
CA ALA A 151 -11.81 -8.84 4.36
C ALA A 151 -12.85 -9.49 3.44
N ILE A 152 -13.44 -8.69 2.56
CA ILE A 152 -14.44 -9.14 1.59
C ILE A 152 -13.82 -10.18 0.64
N ARG A 153 -12.54 -10.02 0.27
CA ARG A 153 -11.81 -10.99 -0.55
C ARG A 153 -11.59 -12.35 0.13
N GLY A 154 -11.54 -12.38 1.46
CA GLY A 154 -11.51 -13.62 2.25
C GLY A 154 -10.15 -14.33 2.33
N HIS A 155 -9.07 -13.68 1.88
CA HIS A 155 -7.69 -14.13 2.10
C HIS A 155 -7.20 -13.60 3.44
N LEU A 156 -6.97 -14.51 4.38
CA LEU A 156 -6.89 -14.18 5.79
C LEU A 156 -5.53 -13.67 6.22
N LEU A 157 -4.44 -14.13 5.60
CA LEU A 157 -3.11 -13.77 6.06
C LEU A 157 -2.79 -12.31 5.73
N GLY A 158 -3.09 -11.87 4.51
CA GLY A 158 -3.01 -10.47 4.12
C GLY A 158 -3.90 -9.57 4.98
N LEU A 159 -5.14 -10.01 5.25
CA LEU A 159 -6.04 -9.28 6.15
C LEU A 159 -5.45 -9.15 7.57
N ALA A 160 -4.93 -10.24 8.13
CA ALA A 160 -4.34 -10.26 9.46
C ALA A 160 -3.14 -9.33 9.57
N ALA A 161 -2.23 -9.38 8.60
CA ALA A 161 -1.08 -8.48 8.54
C ALA A 161 -1.52 -7.00 8.47
N TYR A 162 -2.51 -6.68 7.62
CA TYR A 162 -3.03 -5.32 7.47
C TYR A 162 -3.81 -4.82 8.69
N ALA A 163 -4.49 -5.72 9.40
CA ALA A 163 -5.28 -5.41 10.59
C ALA A 163 -4.42 -5.17 11.84
N ALA A 164 -3.31 -5.90 12.00
CA ALA A 164 -2.57 -5.96 13.26
C ALA A 164 -1.17 -5.31 13.22
N SER A 165 -0.61 -5.02 12.04
CA SER A 165 0.73 -4.43 11.96
C SER A 165 0.76 -3.01 12.55
N ALA A 166 1.60 -2.81 13.57
CA ALA A 166 1.74 -1.52 14.27
C ALA A 166 2.07 -0.37 13.31
N VAL A 167 2.95 -0.62 12.33
CA VAL A 167 3.31 0.39 11.31
C VAL A 167 2.07 0.87 10.57
N LEU A 168 1.19 -0.04 10.14
CA LEU A 168 0.00 0.29 9.35
C LEU A 168 -1.10 0.95 10.18
N LEU A 169 -1.16 0.59 11.47
CA LEU A 169 -2.07 1.21 12.43
C LEU A 169 -1.67 2.66 12.70
N VAL A 170 -0.38 2.93 12.90
CA VAL A 170 0.15 4.29 13.12
C VAL A 170 -0.03 5.13 11.87
N THR A 171 0.37 4.65 10.69
CA THR A 171 0.33 5.42 9.43
C THR A 171 -1.06 5.77 8.95
N ALA A 172 -2.10 5.10 9.47
CA ALA A 172 -3.49 5.46 9.19
C ALA A 172 -3.90 6.78 9.88
N SER A 173 -3.08 7.27 10.81
CA SER A 173 -3.45 8.34 11.75
C SER A 173 -2.32 9.32 12.09
N ASP A 174 -1.12 9.11 11.55
CA ASP A 174 0.07 9.92 11.88
C ASP A 174 0.19 11.19 11.05
N GLY A 175 -0.66 11.38 10.04
CA GLY A 175 -0.57 12.51 9.09
C GLY A 175 0.21 12.19 7.82
N SER A 176 0.63 10.94 7.60
CA SER A 176 1.25 10.49 6.35
C SER A 176 0.18 10.11 5.31
N ASN A 177 0.47 10.32 4.03
CA ASN A 177 -0.43 10.00 2.90
C ASN A 177 -0.04 8.73 2.11
N ASP A 178 0.75 7.85 2.72
CA ASP A 178 1.24 6.63 2.06
C ASP A 178 0.16 5.55 1.89
N THR A 179 -0.93 5.62 2.67
CA THR A 179 -2.03 4.64 2.58
C THR A 179 -2.82 4.84 1.28
N SER A 180 -3.20 6.09 0.96
CA SER A 180 -3.80 6.41 -0.35
C SER A 180 -2.87 6.11 -1.52
N ALA A 181 -1.59 6.43 -1.41
CA ALA A 181 -0.63 6.07 -2.46
C ALA A 181 -0.59 4.55 -2.71
N GLY A 182 -0.60 3.76 -1.63
CA GLY A 182 -0.66 2.30 -1.73
C GLY A 182 -1.94 1.79 -2.38
N LEU A 183 -3.09 2.44 -2.15
CA LEU A 183 -4.33 2.13 -2.86
C LEU A 183 -4.19 2.37 -4.37
N PHE A 184 -3.66 3.54 -4.78
CA PHE A 184 -3.45 3.86 -6.19
C PHE A 184 -2.51 2.86 -6.88
N VAL A 185 -1.41 2.50 -6.22
CA VAL A 185 -0.47 1.49 -6.74
C VAL A 185 -1.15 0.12 -6.85
N LEU A 186 -1.89 -0.32 -5.83
CA LEU A 186 -2.63 -1.58 -5.90
C LEU A 186 -3.60 -1.60 -7.08
N VAL A 187 -4.44 -0.56 -7.24
CA VAL A 187 -5.41 -0.47 -8.35
C VAL A 187 -4.70 -0.49 -9.70
N ALA A 188 -3.59 0.24 -9.84
CA ALA A 188 -2.78 0.24 -11.06
C ALA A 188 -2.25 -1.16 -11.39
N LEU A 189 -1.72 -1.88 -10.41
CA LEU A 189 -1.17 -3.22 -10.60
C LEU A 189 -2.24 -4.27 -10.89
N LEU A 190 -3.43 -4.16 -10.31
CA LEU A 190 -4.57 -5.03 -10.62
C LEU A 190 -5.12 -4.79 -12.02
N ALA A 191 -5.14 -3.53 -12.48
CA ALA A 191 -5.49 -3.20 -13.85
C ALA A 191 -4.42 -3.67 -14.85
N ALA A 192 -3.14 -3.51 -14.48
CA ALA A 192 -2.00 -3.95 -15.27
C ALA A 192 -1.98 -5.45 -15.53
N GLN A 193 -2.59 -6.27 -14.68
CA GLN A 193 -2.72 -7.72 -14.93
C GLN A 193 -3.65 -8.04 -16.11
N ARG A 194 -4.50 -7.10 -16.52
CA ARG A 194 -5.54 -7.29 -17.53
C ARG A 194 -5.32 -6.43 -18.78
N SER A 195 -4.81 -5.20 -18.61
CA SER A 195 -4.63 -4.24 -19.69
C SER A 195 -3.38 -3.40 -19.49
N ALA A 196 -2.47 -3.43 -20.48
CA ALA A 196 -1.29 -2.59 -20.54
C ALA A 196 -1.63 -1.09 -20.48
N LEU A 197 -2.64 -0.68 -21.25
CA LEU A 197 -3.07 0.71 -21.35
C LEU A 197 -3.66 1.21 -20.03
N ALA A 198 -4.58 0.44 -19.44
CA ALA A 198 -5.21 0.82 -18.18
C ALA A 198 -4.23 0.78 -17.02
N GLY A 199 -3.36 -0.24 -16.96
CA GLY A 199 -2.29 -0.32 -15.98
C GLY A 199 -1.32 0.86 -16.07
N GLY A 200 -0.89 1.22 -17.30
CA GLY A 200 -0.06 2.39 -17.54
C GLY A 200 -0.74 3.69 -17.11
N ALA A 201 -2.00 3.90 -17.49
CA ALA A 201 -2.78 5.09 -17.13
C ALA A 201 -2.96 5.24 -15.62
N LEU A 202 -3.40 4.17 -14.94
CA LEU A 202 -3.58 4.19 -13.48
C LEU A 202 -2.25 4.33 -12.74
N LEU A 203 -1.15 3.80 -13.27
CA LEU A 203 0.18 4.06 -12.73
C LEU A 203 0.59 5.53 -12.92
N GLY A 204 0.25 6.15 -14.04
CA GLY A 204 0.44 7.58 -14.28
C GLY A 204 -0.31 8.44 -13.25
N LEU A 205 -1.56 8.06 -12.92
CA LEU A 205 -2.31 8.67 -11.82
C LEU A 205 -1.64 8.44 -10.46
N ALA A 206 -1.18 7.23 -10.17
CA ALA A 206 -0.45 6.93 -8.93
C ALA A 206 0.82 7.78 -8.80
N VAL A 207 1.55 8.01 -9.89
CA VAL A 207 2.72 8.92 -9.95
C VAL A 207 2.30 10.37 -9.74
N ALA A 208 1.17 10.79 -10.32
CA ALA A 208 0.59 12.11 -10.08
C ALA A 208 0.03 12.29 -8.67
N PHE A 209 -0.13 11.22 -7.90
CA PHE A 209 -0.36 11.29 -6.46
C PHE A 209 0.97 11.35 -5.70
N LYS A 210 1.85 10.36 -5.92
CA LYS A 210 3.20 10.31 -5.35
C LYS A 210 4.26 9.82 -6.35
N PRO A 211 5.34 10.59 -6.60
CA PRO A 211 6.33 10.25 -7.62
C PRO A 211 7.03 8.90 -7.45
N TYR A 212 7.20 8.40 -6.22
CA TYR A 212 7.84 7.09 -6.00
C TYR A 212 7.09 5.93 -6.68
N ALA A 213 5.82 6.10 -7.04
CA ALA A 213 5.05 5.08 -7.76
C ALA A 213 5.70 4.75 -9.11
N LEU A 214 6.59 5.61 -9.62
CA LEU A 214 7.38 5.36 -10.82
C LEU A 214 8.25 4.10 -10.70
N ALA A 215 8.54 3.62 -9.49
CA ALA A 215 9.28 2.38 -9.26
C ALA A 215 8.66 1.15 -9.95
N TRP A 216 7.33 1.15 -10.17
CA TRP A 216 6.65 0.06 -10.88
C TRP A 216 6.61 0.23 -12.40
N LEU A 217 7.04 1.36 -12.95
CA LEU A 217 7.00 1.58 -14.40
C LEU A 217 7.99 0.69 -15.15
N PRO A 218 9.29 0.57 -14.77
CA PRO A 218 10.22 -0.32 -15.46
C PRO A 218 9.74 -1.78 -15.54
N PRO A 219 9.38 -2.47 -14.44
CA PRO A 219 8.91 -3.85 -14.53
C PRO A 219 7.57 -3.96 -15.29
N LEU A 220 6.72 -2.93 -15.26
CA LEU A 220 5.48 -2.91 -16.05
C LEU A 220 5.77 -2.84 -17.56
N LEU A 221 6.75 -2.03 -17.97
CA LEU A 221 7.20 -1.93 -19.37
C LEU A 221 7.80 -3.24 -19.88
N VAL A 222 8.44 -4.01 -19.00
CA VAL A 222 9.02 -5.33 -19.30
C VAL A 222 7.94 -6.40 -19.38
N PHE A 223 7.02 -6.40 -18.42
CA PHE A 223 5.94 -7.39 -18.37
C PHE A 223 5.01 -7.28 -19.58
N TRP A 224 4.78 -6.05 -20.04
CA TRP A 224 4.03 -5.76 -21.27
C TRP A 224 4.96 -5.44 -22.44
N ARG A 225 4.37 -5.05 -23.58
CA ARG A 225 5.11 -4.34 -24.64
C ARG A 225 5.05 -2.83 -24.33
N PRO A 226 6.17 -2.08 -24.44
CA PRO A 226 6.26 -0.70 -23.98
C PRO A 226 5.18 0.24 -24.52
N GLY A 227 4.80 0.12 -25.80
CA GLY A 227 3.94 1.10 -26.48
C GLY A 227 2.61 1.40 -25.77
N ALA A 228 1.82 0.37 -25.43
CA ALA A 228 0.51 0.58 -24.81
C ALA A 228 0.62 1.10 -23.37
N VAL A 229 1.63 0.65 -22.62
CA VAL A 229 1.91 1.15 -21.26
C VAL A 229 2.29 2.63 -21.31
N LEU A 230 3.24 2.99 -22.18
CA LEU A 230 3.70 4.37 -22.33
C LEU A 230 2.60 5.30 -22.83
N LEU A 231 1.72 4.84 -23.72
CA LEU A 231 0.58 5.62 -24.18
C LEU A 231 -0.37 5.93 -23.01
N GLY A 232 -0.75 4.92 -22.24
CA GLY A 232 -1.65 5.10 -21.10
C GLY A 232 -1.04 5.98 -20.02
N PHE A 233 0.21 5.68 -19.65
CA PHE A 233 0.98 6.43 -18.68
C PHE A 233 1.14 7.89 -19.10
N GLY A 234 1.58 8.12 -20.35
CA GLY A 234 1.79 9.46 -20.90
C GLY A 234 0.50 10.26 -20.98
N ALA A 235 -0.62 9.65 -21.39
CA ALA A 235 -1.91 10.32 -21.42
C ALA A 235 -2.39 10.75 -20.03
N ALA A 236 -2.31 9.86 -19.03
CA ALA A 236 -2.69 10.18 -17.66
C ALA A 236 -1.76 11.21 -17.01
N ALA A 237 -0.44 11.09 -17.24
CA ALA A 237 0.55 12.05 -16.75
C ALA A 237 0.33 13.42 -17.38
N LEU A 238 0.08 13.50 -18.69
CA LEU A 238 -0.22 14.76 -19.37
C LEU A 238 -1.53 15.38 -18.87
N ALA A 239 -2.57 14.57 -18.66
CA ALA A 239 -3.86 15.06 -18.17
C ALA A 239 -3.78 15.63 -16.74
N THR A 240 -2.92 15.05 -15.88
CA THR A 240 -2.79 15.46 -14.48
C THR A 240 -1.73 16.55 -14.28
N TRP A 241 -0.52 16.36 -14.84
CA TRP A 241 0.58 17.30 -14.69
C TRP A 241 0.54 18.45 -15.70
N GLY A 242 -0.03 18.25 -16.89
CA GLY A 242 -0.08 19.27 -17.94
C GLY A 242 -0.64 20.61 -17.47
N PRO A 243 -1.84 20.65 -16.85
CA PRO A 243 -2.41 21.91 -16.33
C PRO A 243 -1.48 22.60 -15.31
N VAL A 244 -0.92 21.83 -14.38
CA VAL A 244 0.01 22.34 -13.35
C VAL A 244 1.28 22.92 -13.94
N LEU A 245 1.87 22.23 -14.91
CA LEU A 245 3.08 22.67 -15.59
C LEU A 245 2.84 23.90 -16.47
N LEU A 246 1.64 24.06 -17.03
CA LEU A 246 1.25 25.23 -17.82
C LEU A 246 0.96 26.46 -16.95
N ILE A 247 0.26 26.27 -15.82
CA ILE A 247 -0.18 27.40 -14.96
C ILE A 247 0.96 27.87 -14.05
N TRP A 248 1.70 26.95 -13.42
CA TRP A 248 2.68 27.29 -12.39
C TRP A 248 4.13 27.02 -12.78
N GLY A 249 4.34 26.41 -13.95
CA GLY A 249 5.67 26.14 -14.50
C GLY A 249 6.40 24.96 -13.84
N PRO A 250 7.30 24.27 -14.57
CA PRO A 250 8.09 23.17 -14.03
C PRO A 250 9.05 23.61 -12.90
N ALA A 251 9.51 24.86 -12.92
CA ALA A 251 10.45 25.39 -11.94
C ALA A 251 9.88 25.36 -10.51
N SER A 252 8.59 25.67 -10.34
CA SER A 252 7.92 25.66 -9.04
C SER A 252 7.86 24.25 -8.46
N VAL A 253 7.48 23.27 -9.28
CA VAL A 253 7.41 21.85 -8.88
C VAL A 253 8.80 21.32 -8.49
N LEU A 254 9.82 21.60 -9.32
CA LEU A 254 11.20 21.18 -9.02
C LEU A 254 11.74 21.86 -7.75
N THR A 255 11.33 23.09 -7.48
CA THR A 255 11.69 23.80 -6.25
C THR A 255 11.09 23.12 -5.03
N SER A 256 9.80 22.75 -5.06
CA SER A 256 9.18 21.96 -3.99
C SER A 256 9.93 20.66 -3.70
N LEU A 257 10.33 19.92 -4.74
CA LEU A 257 11.05 18.65 -4.58
C LEU A 257 12.44 18.85 -3.95
N ARG A 258 13.17 19.89 -4.37
CA ARG A 258 14.47 20.26 -3.77
C ARG A 258 14.32 20.69 -2.32
N MET A 259 13.30 21.49 -2.02
CA MET A 259 12.99 21.90 -0.65
C MET A 259 12.68 20.68 0.21
N ALA A 260 11.89 19.71 -0.27
CA ALA A 260 11.52 18.52 0.51
C ALA A 260 12.74 17.68 0.86
N GLU A 261 13.64 17.48 -0.09
CA GLU A 261 14.93 16.84 0.16
C GLU A 261 15.72 17.61 1.23
N ALA A 262 15.73 18.95 1.16
CA ALA A 262 16.46 19.79 2.12
C ALA A 262 15.84 19.81 3.53
N VAL A 263 14.57 19.50 3.75
CA VAL A 263 13.98 19.47 5.10
C VAL A 263 14.53 18.30 5.94
N HIS A 264 14.92 17.21 5.29
CA HIS A 264 15.38 16.00 5.97
C HIS A 264 16.88 16.02 6.28
N GLN A 265 17.25 16.78 7.32
CA GLN A 265 18.65 16.98 7.72
C GLN A 265 19.23 15.85 8.59
N ARG A 266 18.38 15.01 9.18
CA ARG A 266 18.79 13.89 10.03
C ARG A 266 18.43 12.58 9.38
N ALA A 267 19.36 11.62 9.42
CA ALA A 267 19.08 10.27 9.00
C ALA A 267 17.96 9.66 9.85
N TYR A 268 17.00 9.02 9.19
CA TYR A 268 15.84 8.39 9.84
C TYR A 268 15.35 7.23 8.97
N TYR A 269 15.11 6.07 9.60
CA TYR A 269 14.58 4.87 8.94
C TYR A 269 15.25 4.48 7.60
N SER A 270 16.54 4.77 7.46
CA SER A 270 17.33 4.60 6.23
C SER A 270 18.62 3.84 6.49
N LEU A 271 19.35 3.48 5.43
CA LEU A 271 20.69 2.91 5.53
C LEU A 271 21.64 3.84 6.31
N ALA A 272 21.55 5.14 6.09
CA ALA A 272 22.31 6.14 6.83
C ALA A 272 22.05 6.08 8.35
N TYR A 273 20.78 5.87 8.74
CA TYR A 273 20.41 5.71 10.15
C TYR A 273 21.06 4.48 10.76
N GLY A 274 21.04 3.34 10.05
CA GLY A 274 21.69 2.11 10.50
C GLY A 274 23.22 2.22 10.59
N LEU A 275 23.83 3.00 9.69
CA LEU A 275 25.27 3.25 9.68
C LEU A 275 25.71 4.38 10.63
N SER A 276 24.78 5.04 11.35
CA SER A 276 25.04 6.15 12.28
C SER A 276 25.92 7.26 11.66
N THR A 277 25.69 7.56 10.39
CA THR A 277 26.68 8.26 9.54
C THR A 277 26.76 9.77 9.74
N ASP A 278 27.98 10.27 9.55
CA ASP A 278 28.33 11.68 9.36
C ASP A 278 27.51 12.32 8.22
N PRO A 279 26.94 13.53 8.41
CA PRO A 279 26.34 14.35 7.35
C PRO A 279 27.19 14.49 6.07
N ALA A 280 28.52 14.38 6.17
CA ALA A 280 29.43 14.41 5.02
C ALA A 280 29.15 13.32 3.98
N LEU A 281 28.57 12.17 4.39
CA LEU A 281 28.23 11.06 3.49
C LEU A 281 26.88 11.23 2.79
N ARG A 282 26.12 12.30 3.09
CA ARG A 282 24.79 12.54 2.54
C ARG A 282 24.79 12.48 1.01
N GLY A 283 25.66 13.24 0.35
CA GLY A 283 25.72 13.27 -1.12
C GLY A 283 26.01 11.91 -1.77
N LEU A 284 26.85 11.10 -1.11
CA LEU A 284 27.17 9.74 -1.56
C LEU A 284 25.96 8.82 -1.44
N LEU A 285 25.28 8.82 -0.29
CA LEU A 285 24.10 7.99 -0.03
C LEU A 285 22.91 8.38 -0.91
N GLU A 286 22.74 9.68 -1.15
CA GLU A 286 21.77 10.21 -2.09
C GLU A 286 22.04 9.77 -3.54
N SER A 287 23.31 9.64 -3.92
CA SER A 287 23.67 9.09 -5.23
C SER A 287 23.48 7.56 -5.26
N LEU A 288 23.87 6.87 -4.19
CA LEU A 288 23.76 5.42 -4.05
C LEU A 288 22.32 4.96 -4.23
N ARG A 289 21.35 5.64 -3.61
CA ARG A 289 19.94 5.25 -3.70
C ARG A 289 19.40 5.29 -5.12
N LEU A 290 19.79 6.31 -5.89
CA LEU A 290 19.39 6.46 -7.30
C LEU A 290 20.08 5.44 -8.18
N VAL A 291 21.38 5.20 -7.99
CA VAL A 291 22.15 4.21 -8.74
C VAL A 291 21.62 2.80 -8.47
N ALA A 292 21.45 2.42 -7.20
CA ALA A 292 20.96 1.10 -6.81
C ALA A 292 19.53 0.86 -7.33
N GLY A 293 18.64 1.84 -7.20
CA GLY A 293 17.30 1.79 -7.79
C GLY A 293 17.32 1.65 -9.32
N GLY A 294 18.17 2.43 -10.00
CA GLY A 294 18.36 2.36 -11.45
C GLY A 294 18.92 1.03 -11.93
N LEU A 295 19.88 0.45 -11.19
CA LEU A 295 20.43 -0.88 -11.48
C LEU A 295 19.35 -1.97 -11.35
N LEU A 296 18.50 -1.91 -10.32
CA LEU A 296 17.37 -2.85 -10.19
C LEU A 296 16.33 -2.65 -11.30
N ALA A 297 16.06 -1.40 -11.70
CA ALA A 297 15.20 -1.10 -12.83
C ALA A 297 15.74 -1.72 -14.12
N ALA A 298 17.04 -1.59 -14.38
CA ALA A 298 17.70 -2.23 -15.52
C ALA A 298 17.67 -3.77 -15.43
N ALA A 299 17.99 -4.33 -14.27
CA ALA A 299 17.98 -5.77 -14.04
C ALA A 299 16.58 -6.39 -14.22
N SER A 300 15.52 -5.64 -13.92
CA SER A 300 14.14 -6.10 -14.10
C SER A 300 13.83 -6.54 -15.54
N TRP A 301 14.50 -5.96 -16.55
CA TRP A 301 14.37 -6.33 -17.98
C TRP A 301 14.77 -7.77 -18.28
N LEU A 302 15.65 -8.35 -17.45
CA LEU A 302 16.13 -9.70 -17.63
C LEU A 302 15.20 -10.73 -16.97
N VAL A 303 14.57 -10.34 -15.86
CA VAL A 303 13.96 -11.28 -14.90
C VAL A 303 12.43 -11.22 -14.86
N VAL A 304 11.81 -10.08 -15.17
CA VAL A 304 10.35 -9.95 -15.09
C VAL A 304 9.67 -10.73 -16.21
N ARG A 305 8.91 -11.76 -15.83
CA ARG A 305 8.19 -12.68 -16.76
C ARG A 305 6.76 -12.97 -16.36
N SER A 306 6.35 -12.57 -15.16
CA SER A 306 5.04 -12.83 -14.58
C SER A 306 4.51 -11.63 -13.81
N PRO A 307 3.19 -11.54 -13.55
CA PRO A 307 2.62 -10.49 -12.72
C PRO A 307 3.25 -10.42 -11.33
N ALA A 308 3.48 -11.58 -10.69
CA ALA A 308 4.13 -11.64 -9.39
C ALA A 308 5.55 -11.06 -9.44
N SER A 309 6.35 -11.44 -10.44
CA SER A 309 7.69 -10.88 -10.60
C SER A 309 7.66 -9.37 -10.86
N MET A 310 6.71 -8.86 -11.65
CA MET A 310 6.55 -7.43 -11.90
C MET A 310 6.30 -6.66 -10.61
N ILE A 311 5.41 -7.16 -9.75
CA ILE A 311 5.06 -6.55 -8.46
C ILE A 311 6.25 -6.58 -7.50
N VAL A 312 6.93 -7.72 -7.40
CA VAL A 312 8.11 -7.90 -6.52
C VAL A 312 9.24 -6.98 -6.96
N TRP A 313 9.55 -6.92 -8.25
CA TRP A 313 10.62 -6.04 -8.76
C TRP A 313 10.28 -4.56 -8.57
N GLY A 314 9.03 -4.14 -8.80
CA GLY A 314 8.64 -2.75 -8.51
C GLY A 314 8.74 -2.41 -7.03
N SER A 315 8.36 -3.34 -6.15
CA SER A 315 8.51 -3.19 -4.70
C SER A 315 9.99 -3.13 -4.28
N ALA A 316 10.86 -3.92 -4.92
CA ALA A 316 12.30 -3.91 -4.67
C ALA A 316 12.94 -2.59 -5.12
N ILE A 317 12.60 -2.09 -6.31
CA ILE A 317 13.05 -0.78 -6.80
C ILE A 317 12.61 0.31 -5.82
N PHE A 318 11.35 0.30 -5.38
CA PHE A 318 10.82 1.23 -4.39
C PHE A 318 11.60 1.18 -3.08
N LEU A 319 11.75 -0.01 -2.48
CA LEU A 319 12.43 -0.18 -1.19
C LEU A 319 13.90 0.24 -1.27
N VAL A 320 14.63 -0.20 -2.29
CA VAL A 320 16.04 0.14 -2.43
C VAL A 320 16.21 1.64 -2.65
N THR A 321 15.41 2.25 -3.53
CA THR A 321 15.51 3.68 -3.82
C THR A 321 15.21 4.54 -2.59
N LEU A 322 14.26 4.15 -1.74
CA LEU A 322 13.89 4.95 -0.57
C LEU A 322 14.79 4.66 0.65
N PHE A 323 15.12 3.40 0.91
CA PHE A 323 15.81 3.01 2.14
C PHE A 323 17.34 3.04 2.05
N THR A 324 17.96 3.04 0.86
CA THR A 324 19.43 3.16 0.75
C THR A 324 19.96 4.60 0.75
N GLY A 325 19.05 5.58 0.83
CA GLY A 325 19.37 7.01 0.90
C GLY A 325 19.79 7.52 2.27
N TYR A 326 19.90 8.84 2.39
CA TYR A 326 20.18 9.49 3.66
C TYR A 326 18.97 9.49 4.59
N TRP A 327 17.78 9.70 4.03
CA TRP A 327 16.52 9.76 4.79
C TRP A 327 15.44 8.87 4.18
N SER A 328 14.58 8.32 5.04
CA SER A 328 13.39 7.54 4.71
C SER A 328 12.39 7.63 5.88
N THR A 329 11.27 6.91 5.79
CA THR A 329 10.29 6.80 6.88
C THR A 329 9.65 5.41 6.90
N PHE A 330 9.26 4.94 8.08
CA PHE A 330 8.46 3.72 8.23
C PHE A 330 7.12 3.82 7.49
N ALA A 331 6.61 5.03 7.25
CA ALA A 331 5.35 5.25 6.54
C ALA A 331 5.35 4.69 5.11
N TYR A 332 6.51 4.56 4.47
CA TYR A 332 6.64 3.96 3.14
C TYR A 332 6.19 2.50 3.08
N PHE A 333 6.17 1.77 4.20
CA PHE A 333 5.58 0.44 4.23
C PHE A 333 4.06 0.46 4.04
N ALA A 334 3.37 1.55 4.39
CA ALA A 334 1.95 1.71 4.12
C ALA A 334 1.63 1.82 2.62
N ALA A 335 2.58 2.29 1.81
CA ALA A 335 2.45 2.31 0.36
C ALA A 335 2.54 0.90 -0.26
N LEU A 336 3.34 0.01 0.33
CA LEU A 336 3.49 -1.38 -0.13
C LEU A 336 2.42 -2.31 0.43
N ALA A 337 1.95 -2.04 1.64
CA ALA A 337 1.09 -2.97 2.36
C ALA A 337 -0.18 -3.36 1.60
N PRO A 338 -0.93 -2.47 0.91
CA PRO A 338 -2.09 -2.87 0.14
C PRO A 338 -1.74 -3.88 -0.96
N VAL A 339 -0.60 -3.70 -1.63
CA VAL A 339 -0.09 -4.58 -2.68
C VAL A 339 0.34 -5.94 -2.12
N LEU A 340 1.17 -5.93 -1.08
CA LEU A 340 1.70 -7.15 -0.49
C LEU A 340 0.61 -7.95 0.21
N CYS A 341 -0.22 -7.31 1.02
CA CYS A 341 -1.34 -7.96 1.71
C CYS A 341 -2.38 -8.48 0.71
N TRP A 342 -2.50 -7.86 -0.47
CA TRP A 342 -3.30 -8.44 -1.53
C TRP A 342 -2.66 -9.74 -2.05
N HIS A 343 -1.37 -9.81 -2.33
CA HIS A 343 -0.82 -11.01 -2.98
C HIS A 343 -0.28 -12.09 -2.03
N LEU A 344 -0.20 -11.83 -0.73
CA LEU A 344 0.49 -12.69 0.24
C LEU A 344 -0.04 -14.13 0.27
N ASP A 345 -1.35 -14.31 0.40
CA ASP A 345 -1.97 -15.64 0.43
C ASP A 345 -1.78 -16.40 -0.90
N GLU A 346 -1.76 -15.70 -2.04
CA GLU A 346 -1.56 -16.31 -3.36
C GLU A 346 -0.11 -16.79 -3.54
N TRP A 347 0.87 -15.97 -3.13
CA TRP A 347 2.29 -16.32 -3.24
C TRP A 347 2.69 -17.48 -2.33
N LEU A 348 2.00 -17.63 -1.19
CA LEU A 348 2.20 -18.75 -0.26
C LEU A 348 1.34 -19.97 -0.62
N ALA A 349 0.64 -19.96 -1.76
CA ALA A 349 -0.26 -21.02 -2.20
C ALA A 349 -1.37 -21.35 -1.17
N LEU A 350 -1.77 -20.38 -0.36
CA LEU A 350 -2.90 -20.47 0.58
C LEU A 350 -4.24 -20.12 -0.09
N GLY A 351 -4.21 -19.67 -1.35
CA GLY A 351 -5.35 -19.08 -2.06
C GLY A 351 -6.55 -19.99 -2.31
N GLU A 352 -6.36 -21.31 -2.35
CA GLU A 352 -7.48 -22.26 -2.42
C GLU A 352 -8.32 -22.30 -1.13
N GLY A 353 -7.75 -21.80 -0.02
CA GLY A 353 -8.34 -21.75 1.32
C GLY A 353 -9.11 -20.47 1.65
N ARG A 354 -9.46 -19.62 0.67
CA ARG A 354 -10.21 -18.39 0.95
C ARG A 354 -11.53 -18.67 1.69
N VAL A 355 -11.89 -17.78 2.60
CA VAL A 355 -13.21 -17.82 3.25
C VAL A 355 -14.28 -17.44 2.22
N ARG A 356 -15.20 -18.37 1.92
CA ARG A 356 -16.33 -18.12 1.03
C ARG A 356 -17.53 -17.59 1.81
N TRP A 357 -17.96 -16.37 1.50
CA TRP A 357 -19.18 -15.80 2.06
C TRP A 357 -20.43 -16.55 1.57
N PRO A 358 -21.56 -16.54 2.32
CA PRO A 358 -22.79 -17.23 1.92
C PRO A 358 -23.31 -16.89 0.52
N THR A 359 -23.07 -15.67 0.04
CA THR A 359 -23.41 -15.20 -1.31
C THR A 359 -22.20 -15.05 -2.24
N ASP A 360 -20.99 -15.23 -1.71
CA ASP A 360 -19.67 -15.03 -2.35
C ASP A 360 -19.66 -13.92 -3.41
N PRO A 361 -19.97 -12.66 -3.03
CA PRO A 361 -20.09 -11.57 -3.98
C PRO A 361 -18.77 -11.30 -4.71
N VAL A 362 -17.64 -11.50 -4.04
CA VAL A 362 -16.31 -11.37 -4.66
C VAL A 362 -16.06 -12.48 -5.64
N GLY A 363 -16.33 -13.74 -5.30
CA GLY A 363 -16.22 -14.84 -6.25
C GLY A 363 -17.01 -14.59 -7.53
N ARG A 364 -18.24 -14.09 -7.39
CA ARG A 364 -19.09 -13.74 -8.54
C ARG A 364 -18.56 -12.57 -9.34
N LEU A 365 -18.15 -11.49 -8.66
CA LEU A 365 -17.59 -10.31 -9.31
C LEU A 365 -16.28 -10.66 -10.03
N SER A 366 -15.35 -11.35 -9.37
CA SER A 366 -14.10 -11.81 -9.97
C SER A 366 -14.36 -12.71 -11.16
N ALA A 367 -15.25 -13.70 -11.04
CA ALA A 367 -15.60 -14.57 -12.16
C ALA A 367 -16.20 -13.79 -13.35
N TRP A 368 -17.07 -12.82 -13.07
CA TRP A 368 -17.64 -11.94 -14.10
C TRP A 368 -16.58 -11.05 -14.76
N VAL A 369 -15.66 -10.48 -13.96
CA VAL A 369 -14.54 -9.66 -14.47
C VAL A 369 -13.63 -10.52 -15.32
N ASP A 370 -13.23 -11.70 -14.84
CA ASP A 370 -12.30 -12.58 -15.53
C ASP A 370 -12.91 -13.15 -16.82
N ALA A 371 -14.23 -13.35 -16.86
CA ALA A 371 -14.95 -13.73 -18.08
C ALA A 371 -14.95 -12.62 -19.15
N ARG A 372 -14.94 -11.34 -18.75
CA ARG A 372 -14.95 -10.19 -19.68
C ARG A 372 -13.55 -9.64 -20.01
N TRP A 373 -12.66 -9.70 -19.03
CA TRP A 373 -11.29 -9.17 -19.07
C TRP A 373 -10.34 -10.15 -18.37
N PRO A 374 -9.94 -11.23 -19.05
CA PRO A 374 -9.11 -12.27 -18.45
C PRO A 374 -7.72 -11.75 -18.08
N ILE A 375 -7.17 -12.30 -17.00
CA ILE A 375 -5.78 -12.03 -16.57
C ILE A 375 -4.83 -12.60 -17.62
N ARG A 376 -3.93 -11.76 -18.16
CA ARG A 376 -2.91 -12.22 -19.11
C ARG A 376 -1.71 -12.80 -18.37
N GLY A 377 -1.20 -13.93 -18.86
CA GLY A 377 -0.04 -14.60 -18.26
C GLY A 377 -0.39 -15.47 -17.04
N ALA A 378 -1.68 -15.71 -16.77
CA ALA A 378 -2.06 -16.87 -15.98
C ALA A 378 -1.59 -18.10 -16.76
N VAL A 379 -0.45 -18.66 -16.36
CA VAL A 379 -0.08 -20.02 -16.73
C VAL A 379 -1.28 -20.85 -16.31
N THR A 380 -2.02 -21.35 -17.30
CA THR A 380 -2.99 -22.40 -17.07
C THR A 380 -2.27 -23.44 -16.25
N GLY A 381 -2.74 -23.66 -15.03
CA GLY A 381 -2.23 -24.71 -14.15
C GLY A 381 -2.43 -26.06 -14.82
N ARG A 382 -1.51 -26.44 -15.72
CA ARG A 382 -1.18 -27.83 -15.94
C ARG A 382 -0.39 -28.22 -14.72
N SER A 383 -1.06 -28.98 -13.86
CA SER A 383 -0.49 -29.66 -12.72
C SER A 383 0.89 -30.21 -13.06
N ILE A 384 1.93 -29.72 -12.38
CA ILE A 384 3.25 -30.36 -12.32
C ILE A 384 3.18 -31.52 -11.31
N ILE A 385 2.10 -32.30 -11.38
CA ILE A 385 1.94 -33.58 -10.69
C ILE A 385 1.28 -34.48 -11.75
N GLY A 386 2.09 -35.32 -12.37
CA GLY A 386 1.63 -36.26 -13.40
C GLY A 386 2.56 -36.41 -14.59
N ARG A 387 3.84 -36.75 -14.34
CA ARG A 387 4.55 -37.84 -15.02
C ARG A 387 5.54 -38.46 -14.06
#